data_AF-A0A7V8XT43-F1
#
_entry.id   AF-A0A7V8XT43-F1
#
_cell.length_a   1.000
_cell.length_b   1.000
_cell.length_c   1.000
_cell.angle_alpha   90.00
_cell.angle_beta   90.00
_cell.angle_gamma   90.00
#
_symmetry.space_group_name_H-M   'P 1'
#
loop_
_entity.id
_entity.type
_entity.pdbx_description
1 polymer ?
#
loop_
_entity_poly.entity_id
_entity_poly.type
_entity_poly.pdbx_seq_one_letter_code
_entity_poly.pdbx_strand_id
1 'polypeptide(L)'
;DQDLAFLRASAKNARREGGRNVGNATVRAIETLHASGLAVVGGIIVGNPDDTRDSIEANLAFARRYVDWPYIQHPTPYPGTPMTVEFRKRGLVVNERVEEYDGTTAVVKTEHLEPDEIEFIRWRAERWMKMRHLPSVLRHYPRFVLRYAPKMCAHTFRGSSWRSMLGLESERQVFGRYRQLRAMEREYLPQPAPGDASAPDLSACWR
;
A
#
# COMPACT_ATOMS: atom_id res chain seq x y z
N ASP A 1 -16.78 -15.51 9.30
CA ASP A 1 -17.03 -14.52 10.39
C ASP A 1 -15.81 -14.17 11.24
N GLN A 2 -14.83 -15.07 11.44
CA GLN A 2 -13.63 -14.76 12.23
C GLN A 2 -12.62 -13.82 11.52
N ASP A 3 -12.55 -13.83 10.19
CA ASP A 3 -11.65 -12.96 9.41
C ASP A 3 -11.92 -11.46 9.59
N LEU A 4 -13.09 -11.09 10.09
CA LEU A 4 -13.53 -9.69 10.24
C LEU A 4 -13.20 -9.10 11.62
N ALA A 5 -12.74 -9.92 12.58
CA ALA A 5 -12.34 -9.45 13.90
C ALA A 5 -11.02 -8.65 13.87
N PHE A 6 -10.16 -8.93 12.88
CA PHE A 6 -8.82 -8.33 12.74
C PHE A 6 -8.79 -6.99 12.01
N LEU A 7 -9.90 -6.60 11.37
CA LEU A 7 -10.06 -5.23 10.92
C LEU A 7 -10.14 -4.36 12.17
N ARG A 8 -9.12 -3.56 12.50
CA ARG A 8 -9.22 -2.46 13.48
C ARG A 8 -10.36 -1.48 13.14
N ALA A 9 -10.87 -1.56 11.91
CA ALA A 9 -12.11 -0.94 11.48
C ALA A 9 -13.39 -1.52 12.11
N SER A 10 -13.38 -2.67 12.78
CA SER A 10 -14.55 -3.27 13.43
C SER A 10 -15.11 -2.37 14.53
N ALA A 11 -14.26 -1.58 15.22
CA ALA A 11 -14.73 -0.62 16.22
C ALA A 11 -15.42 0.62 15.62
N LYS A 12 -15.08 1.03 14.38
CA LYS A 12 -15.65 2.21 13.71
C LYS A 12 -16.71 1.88 12.65
N ASN A 13 -16.71 0.67 12.10
CA ASN A 13 -17.58 0.25 10.98
C ASN A 13 -18.66 -0.76 11.41
N ALA A 14 -18.68 -1.18 12.68
CA ALA A 14 -19.78 -1.95 13.24
C ALA A 14 -20.97 -1.03 13.55
N ARG A 15 -22.03 -1.14 12.76
CA ARG A 15 -23.32 -0.56 13.15
C ARG A 15 -23.91 -1.45 14.26
N ARG A 16 -24.08 -0.88 15.46
CA ARG A 16 -24.74 -1.56 16.58
C ARG A 16 -26.23 -1.25 16.55
N GLU A 17 -27.07 -2.26 16.36
CA GLU A 17 -28.51 -2.20 16.62
C GLU A 17 -28.83 -3.24 17.69
N GLY A 18 -29.47 -2.81 18.79
CA GLY A 18 -29.95 -3.72 19.84
C GLY A 18 -28.89 -4.57 20.56
N GLY A 19 -27.62 -4.14 20.61
CA GLY A 19 -26.55 -4.86 21.33
C GLY A 19 -25.97 -6.08 20.60
N ARG A 20 -26.37 -6.35 19.35
CA ARG A 20 -25.74 -7.35 18.47
C ARG A 20 -25.03 -6.67 17.29
N ASN A 21 -23.96 -7.31 16.81
CA ASN A 21 -23.19 -6.83 15.66
C ASN A 21 -23.92 -7.26 14.37
N VAL A 22 -24.69 -6.36 13.75
CA VAL A 22 -25.66 -6.71 12.68
C VAL A 22 -25.06 -6.64 11.26
N GLY A 23 -23.74 -6.43 11.13
CA GLY A 23 -23.03 -6.50 9.84
C GLY A 23 -22.04 -5.36 9.63
N ASN A 24 -21.13 -5.56 8.67
CA ASN A 24 -20.08 -4.60 8.33
C ASN A 24 -20.63 -3.51 7.40
N ALA A 25 -20.72 -2.27 7.88
CA ALA A 25 -21.22 -1.14 7.11
C ALA A 25 -20.43 -0.91 5.80
N THR A 26 -19.14 -1.23 5.79
CA THR A 26 -18.29 -1.15 4.61
C THR A 26 -18.72 -2.14 3.53
N VAL A 27 -19.01 -3.39 3.90
CA VAL A 27 -19.43 -4.41 2.93
C VAL A 27 -20.76 -4.01 2.28
N ARG A 28 -21.72 -3.53 3.08
CA ARG A 28 -23.00 -3.03 2.55
C ARG A 28 -22.82 -1.83 1.61
N ALA A 29 -21.92 -0.91 1.95
CA ALA A 29 -21.61 0.23 1.08
C ALA A 29 -21.03 -0.25 -0.25
N ILE A 30 -20.09 -1.20 -0.22
CA ILE A 30 -19.49 -1.81 -1.41
C ILE A 30 -20.56 -2.48 -2.27
N GLU A 31 -21.42 -3.31 -1.67
CA GLU A 31 -22.52 -3.98 -2.38
C GLU A 31 -23.48 -2.99 -3.04
N THR A 32 -23.80 -1.89 -2.34
CA THR A 32 -24.67 -0.83 -2.87
C THR A 32 -24.03 -0.12 -4.06
N LEU A 33 -22.73 0.16 -4.00
CA LEU A 33 -21.97 0.77 -5.09
C LEU A 33 -21.90 -0.16 -6.30
N HIS A 34 -21.58 -1.44 -6.08
CA HIS A 34 -21.55 -2.45 -7.13
C HIS A 34 -22.92 -2.66 -7.78
N ALA A 35 -24.01 -2.68 -7.00
CA ALA A 35 -25.38 -2.76 -7.52
C ALA A 35 -25.74 -1.55 -8.41
N SER A 36 -25.10 -0.41 -8.18
CA SER A 36 -25.25 0.80 -8.99
C SER A 36 -24.27 0.88 -10.17
N GLY A 37 -23.47 -0.17 -10.41
CA GLY A 37 -22.47 -0.21 -11.48
C GLY A 37 -21.21 0.62 -11.19
N LEU A 38 -21.00 1.05 -9.94
CA LEU A 38 -19.84 1.85 -9.53
C LEU A 38 -18.71 0.97 -9.01
N ALA A 39 -17.50 1.19 -9.52
CA ALA A 39 -16.29 0.54 -9.02
C ALA A 39 -15.85 1.14 -7.68
N VAL A 40 -15.26 0.32 -6.82
CA VAL A 40 -14.77 0.73 -5.51
C VAL A 40 -13.24 0.81 -5.50
N VAL A 41 -12.74 2.02 -5.21
CA VAL A 41 -11.35 2.24 -4.81
C VAL A 41 -11.27 2.22 -3.30
N GLY A 42 -10.55 1.25 -2.74
CA GLY A 42 -10.47 1.03 -1.29
C GLY A 42 -9.11 1.43 -0.75
N GLY A 43 -9.06 2.47 0.09
CA GLY A 43 -7.87 2.87 0.83
C GLY A 43 -7.61 1.90 1.99
N ILE A 44 -6.40 1.38 2.09
CA ILE A 44 -6.00 0.41 3.11
C ILE A 44 -4.62 0.80 3.63
N ILE A 45 -4.47 0.88 4.95
CA ILE A 45 -3.18 1.14 5.59
C ILE A 45 -2.70 -0.15 6.23
N VAL A 46 -1.47 -0.57 5.92
CA VAL A 46 -0.81 -1.76 6.49
C VAL A 46 0.55 -1.37 7.07
N GLY A 47 0.90 -1.97 8.20
CA GLY A 47 2.15 -1.66 8.91
C GLY A 47 1.98 -0.59 9.99
N ASN A 48 0.78 -0.48 10.57
CA ASN A 48 0.60 0.27 11.82
C ASN A 48 1.42 -0.36 12.94
N PRO A 49 1.81 0.40 13.98
CA PRO A 49 2.67 -0.10 15.06
C PRO A 49 2.30 -1.48 15.62
N ASP A 50 1.01 -1.76 15.78
CA ASP A 50 0.55 -3.01 16.40
C ASP A 50 0.07 -4.04 15.36
N ASP A 51 0.28 -3.80 14.06
CA ASP A 51 -0.10 -4.75 13.02
C ASP A 51 0.83 -5.99 13.09
N THR A 52 0.24 -7.16 13.24
CA THR A 52 0.90 -8.46 13.08
C THR A 52 0.81 -8.92 11.62
N ARG A 53 1.58 -9.96 11.26
CA ARG A 53 1.47 -10.61 9.94
C ARG A 53 0.02 -11.01 9.64
N ASP A 54 -0.63 -11.67 10.59
CA ASP A 54 -2.00 -12.17 10.43
C ASP A 54 -2.99 -11.02 10.22
N SER A 55 -2.83 -9.90 10.94
CA SER A 55 -3.68 -8.73 10.76
C SER A 55 -3.53 -8.09 9.38
N ILE A 56 -2.30 -8.03 8.85
CA ILE A 56 -2.01 -7.53 7.51
C ILE A 56 -2.61 -8.46 6.47
N GLU A 57 -2.43 -9.77 6.63
CA GLU A 57 -2.99 -10.76 5.71
C GLU A 57 -4.52 -10.75 5.71
N ALA A 58 -5.16 -10.58 6.87
CA ALA A 58 -6.62 -10.42 6.97
C ALA A 58 -7.11 -9.16 6.24
N ASN A 59 -6.43 -8.02 6.42
CA ASN A 59 -6.75 -6.78 5.72
C ASN A 59 -6.61 -6.93 4.19
N LEU A 60 -5.54 -7.60 3.73
CA LEU A 60 -5.31 -7.87 2.31
C LEU A 60 -6.30 -8.88 1.73
N ALA A 61 -6.73 -9.88 2.50
CA ALA A 61 -7.77 -10.81 2.10
C ALA A 61 -9.12 -10.10 1.92
N PHE A 62 -9.46 -9.18 2.83
CA PHE A 62 -10.63 -8.31 2.69
C PHE A 62 -10.55 -7.48 1.41
N ALA A 63 -9.41 -6.81 1.17
CA ALA A 63 -9.14 -6.03 -0.03
C ALA A 63 -9.38 -6.84 -1.31
N ARG A 64 -8.78 -8.03 -1.38
CA ARG A 64 -8.86 -8.94 -2.53
C ARG A 64 -10.30 -9.32 -2.88
N ARG A 65 -11.13 -9.47 -1.84
CA ARG A 65 -12.50 -9.94 -1.97
C ARG A 65 -13.45 -8.85 -2.41
N TYR A 66 -13.36 -7.67 -1.79
CA TYR A 66 -14.41 -6.65 -1.88
C TYR A 66 -14.01 -5.39 -2.67
N VAL A 67 -12.72 -5.12 -2.84
CA VAL A 67 -12.25 -3.87 -3.48
C VAL A 67 -11.81 -4.15 -4.91
N ASP A 68 -12.21 -3.28 -5.85
CA ASP A 68 -11.85 -3.42 -7.26
C ASP A 68 -10.45 -2.87 -7.55
N TRP A 69 -10.10 -1.76 -6.89
CA TRP A 69 -8.77 -1.17 -6.94
C TRP A 69 -8.28 -0.79 -5.53
N PRO A 70 -7.38 -1.58 -4.93
CA PRO A 70 -6.88 -1.26 -3.60
C PRO A 70 -5.77 -0.20 -3.67
N TYR A 71 -5.90 0.84 -2.86
CA TYR A 71 -4.85 1.81 -2.61
C TYR A 71 -4.19 1.50 -1.28
N ILE A 72 -3.15 0.66 -1.32
CA ILE A 72 -2.49 0.13 -0.12
C ILE A 72 -1.31 1.03 0.25
N GLN A 73 -1.37 1.61 1.44
CA GLN A 73 -0.39 2.55 1.95
C GLN A 73 0.27 2.05 3.24
N HIS A 74 1.43 2.61 3.55
CA HIS A 74 2.09 2.47 4.85
C HIS A 74 1.91 3.75 5.68
N PRO A 75 1.83 3.64 7.02
CA PRO A 75 1.81 4.82 7.88
C PRO A 75 3.05 5.67 7.61
N THR A 76 2.80 6.94 7.33
CA THR A 76 3.85 7.89 6.96
C THR A 76 3.85 9.01 8.00
N PRO A 77 4.82 9.03 8.94
CA PRO A 77 4.84 9.97 10.05
C PRO A 77 5.33 11.35 9.57
N TYR A 78 4.44 12.11 8.92
CA TYR A 78 4.75 13.45 8.44
C TYR A 78 5.18 14.38 9.58
N PRO A 79 6.23 15.21 9.42
CA PRO A 79 6.68 16.13 10.45
C PRO A 79 5.54 16.97 11.05
N GLY A 80 5.54 17.14 12.37
CA GLY A 80 4.54 17.93 13.09
C GLY A 80 3.22 17.21 13.40
N THR A 81 3.00 15.98 12.93
CA THR A 81 1.77 15.23 13.27
C THR A 81 1.88 14.50 14.62
N PRO A 82 0.76 14.28 15.35
CA PRO A 82 0.78 13.46 16.57
C PRO A 82 1.33 12.04 16.35
N MET A 83 1.08 11.46 15.18
CA MET A 83 1.61 10.15 14.78
C MET A 83 3.14 10.13 14.81
N THR A 84 3.79 11.18 14.32
CA THR A 84 5.26 11.29 14.30
C THR A 84 5.84 11.33 15.70
N VAL A 85 5.21 12.08 16.60
CA VAL A 85 5.63 12.14 18.02
C VAL A 85 5.51 10.75 18.66
N GLU A 86 4.38 10.07 18.45
CA GLU A 86 4.14 8.73 18.99
C GLU A 86 5.15 7.71 18.43
N PHE A 87 5.33 7.66 17.11
CA PHE A 87 6.17 6.66 16.47
C PHE A 87 7.65 6.85 16.79
N ARG A 88 8.11 8.11 16.92
CA ARG A 88 9.46 8.41 17.41
C ARG A 88 9.64 7.98 18.86
N LYS A 89 8.66 8.29 19.73
CA LYS A 89 8.69 7.88 21.14
C LYS A 89 8.78 6.35 21.29
N ARG A 90 8.15 5.60 20.39
CA ARG A 90 8.17 4.14 20.34
C ARG A 90 9.37 3.55 19.59
N GLY A 91 10.25 4.38 19.00
CA GLY A 91 11.41 3.90 18.22
C GLY A 91 11.03 3.13 16.96
N LEU A 92 9.90 3.48 16.33
CA LEU A 92 9.34 2.77 15.18
C LEU A 92 9.68 3.41 13.83
N VAL A 93 10.16 4.66 13.82
CA VAL A 93 10.62 5.33 12.59
C VAL A 93 11.96 4.73 12.18
N VAL A 94 12.01 4.15 10.98
CA VAL A 94 13.23 3.50 10.44
C VAL A 94 13.94 4.40 9.43
N ASN A 95 13.20 5.28 8.76
CA ASN A 95 13.75 6.25 7.82
C ASN A 95 13.13 7.62 8.06
N GLU A 96 13.95 8.64 8.28
CA GLU A 96 13.50 10.04 8.45
C GLU A 96 13.59 10.88 7.16
N ARG A 97 14.08 10.28 6.06
CA ARG A 97 14.16 10.94 4.75
C ARG A 97 12.77 11.21 4.20
N VAL A 98 12.37 12.48 4.23
CA VAL A 98 11.03 12.92 3.83
C VAL A 98 10.79 12.66 2.34
N GLU A 99 11.83 12.54 1.51
CA GLU A 99 11.71 12.19 0.10
C GLU A 99 11.14 10.78 -0.12
N GLU A 100 11.21 9.92 0.90
CA GLU A 100 10.68 8.56 0.87
C GLU A 100 9.25 8.46 1.43
N TYR A 101 8.66 9.58 1.87
CA TYR A 101 7.34 9.65 2.51
C TYR A 101 6.20 9.67 1.45
N ASP A 102 6.24 8.70 0.53
CA ASP A 102 5.33 8.57 -0.61
C ASP A 102 4.09 7.69 -0.34
N GLY A 103 3.94 7.21 0.90
CA GLY A 103 2.86 6.32 1.32
C GLY A 103 2.97 4.89 0.80
N THR A 104 3.93 4.57 -0.08
CA THR A 104 4.13 3.20 -0.62
C THR A 104 5.42 2.53 -0.13
N THR A 105 6.29 3.32 0.50
CA THR A 105 7.51 2.88 1.21
C THR A 105 7.21 2.70 2.68
N ALA A 106 7.65 1.59 3.28
CA ALA A 106 7.53 1.40 4.71
C ALA A 106 8.67 2.15 5.41
N VAL A 107 8.40 3.41 5.78
CA VAL A 107 9.36 4.24 6.52
C VAL A 107 9.30 4.01 8.04
N VAL A 108 8.36 3.17 8.46
CA VAL A 108 8.14 2.74 9.84
C VAL A 108 8.11 1.22 9.91
N LYS A 109 8.54 0.67 11.04
CA LYS A 109 8.31 -0.73 11.40
C LYS A 109 7.10 -0.86 12.31
N THR A 110 6.60 -2.09 12.42
CA THR A 110 5.67 -2.44 13.49
C THR A 110 6.45 -2.96 14.71
N GLU A 111 5.77 -3.24 15.81
CA GLU A 111 6.34 -3.97 16.95
C GLU A 111 6.62 -5.45 16.62
N HIS A 112 6.07 -5.97 15.52
CA HIS A 112 6.10 -7.40 15.19
C HIS A 112 6.84 -7.74 13.90
N LEU A 113 7.05 -6.77 13.02
CA LEU A 113 7.54 -6.93 11.65
C LEU A 113 8.44 -5.77 11.25
N GLU A 114 9.55 -6.13 10.61
CA GLU A 114 10.47 -5.20 9.97
C GLU A 114 9.88 -4.59 8.69
N PRO A 115 10.28 -3.36 8.29
CA PRO A 115 9.69 -2.65 7.16
C PRO A 115 9.77 -3.42 5.85
N ASP A 116 10.91 -4.08 5.62
CA ASP A 116 11.16 -4.92 4.44
C ASP A 116 10.11 -6.04 4.30
N GLU A 117 9.65 -6.60 5.42
CA GLU A 117 8.65 -7.65 5.41
C GLU A 117 7.25 -7.11 5.12
N ILE A 118 6.93 -5.95 5.68
CA ILE A 118 5.65 -5.26 5.43
C ILE A 118 5.55 -4.87 3.95
N GLU A 119 6.61 -4.30 3.38
CA GLU A 119 6.66 -3.98 1.95
C GLU A 119 6.55 -5.23 1.07
N PHE A 120 7.23 -6.32 1.44
CA PHE A 120 7.16 -7.57 0.69
C PHE A 120 5.73 -8.13 0.64
N ILE A 121 5.04 -8.17 1.79
CA ILE A 121 3.65 -8.65 1.88
C ILE A 121 2.73 -7.76 1.04
N ARG A 122 2.87 -6.42 1.15
CA ARG A 122 2.12 -5.46 0.32
C ARG A 122 2.37 -5.68 -1.17
N TRP A 123 3.64 -5.66 -1.59
CA TRP A 123 4.07 -5.82 -2.98
C TRP A 123 3.56 -7.14 -3.58
N ARG A 124 3.62 -8.23 -2.82
CA ARG A 124 3.12 -9.53 -3.30
C ARG A 124 1.62 -9.50 -3.57
N ALA A 125 0.86 -8.88 -2.67
CA ALA A 125 -0.59 -8.86 -2.73
C ALA A 125 -1.14 -7.87 -3.78
N GLU A 126 -0.57 -6.66 -3.83
CA GLU A 126 -1.06 -5.55 -4.65
C GLU A 126 -1.03 -5.86 -6.16
N ARG A 127 0.04 -6.51 -6.65
CA ARG A 127 0.25 -6.80 -8.09
C ARG A 127 -0.94 -7.54 -8.71
N TRP A 128 -1.40 -8.58 -8.02
CA TRP A 128 -2.50 -9.41 -8.49
C TRP A 128 -3.85 -8.73 -8.34
N MET A 129 -4.05 -7.95 -7.27
CA MET A 129 -5.28 -7.19 -7.09
C MET A 129 -5.44 -6.14 -8.20
N LYS A 130 -4.36 -5.46 -8.59
CA LYS A 130 -4.35 -4.53 -9.72
C LYS A 130 -4.71 -5.17 -11.04
N MET A 131 -4.63 -6.49 -11.22
CA MET A 131 -5.05 -7.13 -12.47
C MET A 131 -6.57 -7.40 -12.55
N ARG A 132 -7.29 -7.33 -11.43
CA ARG A 132 -8.70 -7.72 -11.33
C ARG A 132 -9.65 -6.84 -12.15
N HIS A 133 -9.34 -5.56 -12.32
CA HIS A 133 -10.14 -4.63 -13.11
C HIS A 133 -9.92 -4.79 -14.64
N LEU A 134 -8.90 -5.53 -15.08
CA LEU A 134 -8.52 -5.65 -16.49
C LEU A 134 -9.64 -6.19 -17.40
N PRO A 135 -10.41 -7.25 -17.03
CA PRO A 135 -11.53 -7.72 -17.85
C PRO A 135 -12.60 -6.65 -18.05
N SER A 136 -12.87 -5.84 -17.01
CA SER A 136 -13.83 -4.74 -17.09
C SER A 136 -13.35 -3.65 -18.06
N VAL A 137 -12.09 -3.24 -17.96
CA VAL A 137 -11.52 -2.23 -18.88
C VAL A 137 -11.39 -2.77 -20.30
N LEU A 138 -11.05 -4.04 -20.48
CA LEU A 138 -10.94 -4.68 -21.80
C LEU A 138 -12.29 -4.67 -22.53
N ARG A 139 -13.41 -4.85 -21.81
CA ARG A 139 -14.76 -4.76 -22.38
C ARG A 139 -15.08 -3.37 -22.94
N HIS A 140 -14.61 -2.32 -22.29
CA HIS A 140 -14.92 -0.93 -22.66
C HIS A 140 -13.89 -0.32 -23.63
N TYR A 141 -12.61 -0.69 -23.48
CA TYR A 141 -11.49 -0.10 -24.21
C TYR A 141 -10.52 -1.16 -24.79
N PRO A 142 -11.00 -2.09 -25.64
CA PRO A 142 -10.22 -3.24 -26.08
C PRO A 142 -8.94 -2.84 -26.83
N ARG A 143 -9.03 -1.83 -27.71
CA ARG A 143 -7.86 -1.35 -28.47
C ARG A 143 -6.78 -0.74 -27.58
N PHE A 144 -7.18 0.00 -26.55
CA PHE A 144 -6.24 0.59 -25.58
C PHE A 144 -5.56 -0.52 -24.77
N VAL A 145 -6.36 -1.43 -24.21
CA VAL A 145 -5.82 -2.52 -23.39
C VAL A 145 -4.88 -3.39 -24.22
N LEU A 146 -5.26 -3.85 -25.42
CA LEU A 146 -4.39 -4.68 -26.25
C LEU A 146 -3.09 -3.96 -26.65
N ARG A 147 -3.14 -2.65 -26.90
CA ARG A 147 -1.95 -1.86 -27.26
C ARG A 147 -1.01 -1.63 -26.08
N TYR A 148 -1.54 -1.39 -24.87
CA TYR A 148 -0.76 -0.96 -23.71
C TYR A 148 -0.58 -2.03 -22.63
N ALA A 149 -1.26 -3.17 -22.72
CA ALA A 149 -1.14 -4.28 -21.77
C ALA A 149 0.31 -4.72 -21.53
N PRO A 150 1.18 -4.86 -22.56
CA PRO A 150 2.58 -5.21 -22.30
C PRO A 150 3.30 -4.18 -21.41
N LYS A 151 3.05 -2.89 -21.62
CA LYS A 151 3.64 -1.80 -20.81
C LYS A 151 3.08 -1.79 -19.39
N MET A 152 1.76 -1.96 -19.24
CA MET A 152 1.10 -2.02 -17.93
C MET A 152 1.52 -3.25 -17.12
N CYS A 153 1.63 -4.41 -17.76
CA CYS A 153 2.14 -5.64 -17.15
C CYS A 153 3.61 -5.48 -16.75
N ALA A 154 4.45 -4.92 -17.63
CA ALA A 154 5.85 -4.64 -17.31
C ALA A 154 5.99 -3.71 -16.10
N HIS A 155 5.10 -2.72 -15.95
CA HIS A 155 5.05 -1.84 -14.79
C HIS A 155 4.54 -2.54 -13.51
N THR A 156 3.45 -3.30 -13.62
CA THR A 156 2.81 -4.00 -12.49
C THR A 156 3.69 -5.11 -11.93
N PHE A 157 4.39 -5.84 -12.81
CA PHE A 157 5.27 -6.95 -12.46
C PHE A 157 6.75 -6.55 -12.53
N ARG A 158 7.08 -5.28 -12.31
CA ARG A 158 8.48 -4.80 -12.23
C ARG A 158 9.31 -5.67 -11.29
N GLY A 159 10.54 -5.94 -11.69
CA GLY A 159 11.44 -6.88 -11.00
C GLY A 159 11.22 -8.34 -11.37
N SER A 160 10.17 -8.70 -12.11
CA SER A 160 9.96 -10.06 -12.63
C SER A 160 10.79 -10.29 -13.90
N SER A 161 11.36 -11.48 -14.00
CA SER A 161 12.07 -11.99 -15.18
C SER A 161 11.38 -13.24 -15.74
N TRP A 162 11.76 -13.66 -16.94
CA TRP A 162 11.29 -14.94 -17.49
C TRP A 162 11.59 -16.13 -16.55
N ARG A 163 12.72 -16.08 -15.82
CA ARG A 163 13.11 -17.10 -14.83
C ARG A 163 12.14 -17.12 -13.65
N SER A 164 11.74 -15.94 -13.14
CA SER A 164 10.73 -15.86 -12.09
C SER A 164 9.35 -16.34 -12.55
N MET A 165 8.99 -16.11 -13.81
CA MET A 165 7.73 -16.62 -14.38
C MET A 165 7.72 -18.15 -14.47
N LEU A 166 8.89 -18.77 -14.66
CA LEU A 166 9.08 -20.22 -14.58
C LEU A 166 9.26 -20.77 -13.16
N GLY A 167 9.20 -19.93 -12.12
CA GLY A 167 9.42 -20.35 -10.73
C GLY A 167 10.89 -20.66 -10.40
N LEU A 168 11.84 -20.28 -11.24
CA LEU A 168 13.29 -20.47 -11.04
C LEU A 168 13.91 -19.40 -10.13
N GLU A 169 13.13 -18.41 -9.70
CA GLU A 169 13.54 -17.35 -8.77
C GLU A 169 12.49 -17.25 -7.65
N SER A 170 12.94 -17.01 -6.42
CA SER A 170 12.01 -16.81 -5.31
C SER A 170 11.35 -15.43 -5.38
N GLU A 171 10.15 -15.31 -4.83
CA GLU A 171 9.45 -14.01 -4.79
C GLU A 171 10.28 -12.93 -4.07
N ARG A 172 11.10 -13.31 -3.09
CA ARG A 172 12.00 -12.37 -2.40
C ARG A 172 13.12 -11.84 -3.31
N GLN A 173 13.67 -12.67 -4.19
CA GLN A 173 14.67 -12.22 -5.17
C GLN A 173 14.05 -11.21 -6.16
N VAL A 174 12.83 -11.49 -6.63
CA VAL A 174 12.06 -10.59 -7.50
C VAL A 174 11.78 -9.26 -6.78
N PHE A 175 11.37 -9.32 -5.52
CA PHE A 175 11.14 -8.15 -4.68
C PHE A 175 12.41 -7.31 -4.46
N GLY A 176 13.55 -7.97 -4.22
CA GLY A 176 14.85 -7.29 -4.12
C GLY A 176 15.18 -6.47 -5.37
N ARG A 177 14.98 -7.05 -6.56
CA ARG A 177 15.14 -6.30 -7.83
C ARG A 177 14.15 -5.15 -7.96
N TYR A 178 12.89 -5.35 -7.57
CA TYR A 178 11.89 -4.29 -7.57
C TYR A 178 12.34 -3.10 -6.71
N ARG A 179 12.87 -3.35 -5.49
CA ARG A 179 13.38 -2.29 -4.61
C ARG A 179 14.57 -1.56 -5.21
N GLN A 180 15.53 -2.28 -5.82
CA GLN A 180 16.67 -1.66 -6.49
C GLN A 180 16.23 -0.72 -7.62
N LEU A 181 15.28 -1.16 -8.47
CA LEU A 181 14.71 -0.33 -9.52
C LEU A 181 14.05 0.93 -8.96
N ARG A 182 13.28 0.80 -7.86
CA ARG A 182 12.64 1.94 -7.19
C ARG A 182 13.65 2.91 -6.57
N ALA A 183 14.74 2.39 -6.01
CA ALA A 183 15.81 3.21 -5.45
C ALA A 183 16.51 4.03 -6.54
N MET A 184 16.86 3.39 -7.67
CA MET A 184 17.46 4.08 -8.82
C MET A 184 16.54 5.15 -9.42
N GLU A 185 15.22 4.90 -9.52
CA GLU A 185 14.25 5.88 -10.00
C GLU A 185 14.16 7.13 -9.09
N ARG A 186 14.51 7.03 -7.80
CA ARG A 186 14.46 8.14 -6.83
C ARG A 186 15.71 9.01 -6.83
N GLU A 187 16.86 8.47 -7.24
CA GLU A 187 18.15 9.18 -7.25
C GLU A 187 18.23 10.29 -8.32
N TYR A 188 17.20 10.43 -9.16
CA TYR A 188 17.12 11.44 -10.23
C TYR A 188 16.74 12.86 -9.77
N LEU A 189 16.48 13.09 -8.48
CA LEU A 189 16.44 14.45 -7.94
C LEU A 189 17.89 14.84 -7.57
N PRO A 190 18.55 15.73 -8.32
CA PRO A 190 19.91 16.13 -7.97
C PRO A 190 19.91 16.69 -6.56
N GLN A 191 20.76 16.14 -5.69
CA GLN A 191 21.03 16.78 -4.41
C GLN A 191 21.57 18.19 -4.69
N PRO A 192 21.05 19.25 -4.03
CA PRO A 192 21.66 20.55 -4.13
C PRO A 192 23.12 20.42 -3.70
N ALA A 193 24.03 20.96 -4.49
CA ALA A 193 25.45 20.89 -4.19
C ALA A 193 25.70 21.52 -2.79
N PRO A 194 26.61 20.98 -1.97
CA PRO A 194 26.95 21.60 -0.70
C PRO A 194 27.45 23.04 -0.95
N GLY A 195 26.64 24.03 -0.56
CA GLY A 195 26.89 25.45 -0.80
C GLY A 195 25.89 26.16 -1.74
N ASP A 196 24.87 25.47 -2.25
CA ASP A 196 23.83 26.10 -3.08
C ASP A 196 22.88 26.97 -2.22
N ALA A 197 23.20 28.26 -2.13
CA ALA A 197 22.43 29.28 -1.40
C ALA A 197 21.05 29.59 -2.00
N SER A 198 20.65 28.90 -3.08
CA SER A 198 19.32 29.03 -3.69
C SER A 198 18.30 28.03 -3.14
N ALA A 199 18.73 27.03 -2.36
CA ALA A 199 17.81 26.13 -1.65
C ALA A 199 17.10 26.92 -0.53
N PRO A 200 15.75 26.92 -0.47
CA PRO A 200 15.04 27.63 0.58
C PRO A 200 15.44 27.07 1.94
N ASP A 201 15.78 27.95 2.88
CA ASP A 201 16.04 27.59 4.26
C ASP A 201 14.74 27.06 4.91
N LEU A 202 14.58 25.75 4.85
CA LEU A 202 13.42 25.05 5.41
C LEU A 202 13.42 25.09 6.94
N SER A 203 14.50 25.55 7.61
CA SER A 203 14.53 25.68 9.07
C SER A 203 13.58 26.79 9.59
N ALA A 204 13.22 27.74 8.74
CA ALA A 204 12.27 28.81 9.07
C ALA A 204 10.79 28.42 8.89
N CYS A 205 10.50 27.32 8.17
CA CYS A 205 9.13 26.87 7.91
C CYS A 205 8.51 26.08 9.08
N TRP A 206 9.30 25.72 10.09
CA TRP A 206 8.92 24.83 11.19
C TRP A 206 9.08 25.49 12.58
N ARG A 207 8.63 26.73 12.74
CA ARG A 207 8.33 27.32 14.06
C ARG A 207 6.82 27.31 14.32
#